data_AF-A0A942GEZ8-F1
#
_entry.id   AF-A0A942GEZ8-F1
#
_cell.length_a   1.000
_cell.length_b   1.000
_cell.length_c   1.000
_cell.angle_alpha   90.00
_cell.angle_beta   90.00
_cell.angle_gamma   90.00
#
_symmetry.space_group_name_H-M   'P 1'
#
loop_
_entity.id
_entity.type
_entity.pdbx_description
1 polymer ?
#
loop_
_entity_poly.entity_id
_entity_poly.type
_entity_poly.pdbx_seq_one_letter_code
_entity_poly.pdbx_strand_id
1 'polypeptide(L)'
;MPSIQIKSKKERLSFFVNSDLSDKVNQISKHTKSTVSEIARKALLKYIDEIEKEKIEKELEEGYKANYDYYLKSQEDWKYADKE
;
A
#
# COMPACT_ATOMS: atom_id res chain seq x y z
N MET A 1 -18.02 32.25 0.29
CA MET A 1 -17.15 31.18 0.82
C MET A 1 -15.85 31.20 0.04
N PRO A 2 -14.68 31.45 0.66
CA PRO A 2 -13.41 31.42 -0.05
C PRO A 2 -13.06 29.96 -0.39
N SER A 3 -12.83 29.68 -1.67
CA SER A 3 -12.38 28.38 -2.15
C SER A 3 -10.95 28.15 -1.67
N ILE A 4 -10.77 27.15 -0.82
CA ILE A 4 -9.43 26.70 -0.38
C ILE A 4 -8.78 26.05 -1.60
N GLN A 5 -8.01 26.84 -2.35
CA GLN A 5 -7.13 26.33 -3.39
C GLN A 5 -5.97 25.62 -2.69
N ILE A 6 -6.12 24.31 -2.47
CA ILE A 6 -5.01 23.44 -2.06
C ILE A 6 -4.02 23.43 -3.22
N LYS A 7 -3.09 24.39 -3.24
CA LYS A 7 -1.94 24.36 -4.13
C LYS A 7 -1.12 23.14 -3.72
N SER A 8 -1.29 22.01 -4.39
CA SER A 8 -0.41 20.86 -4.22
C SER A 8 1.00 21.33 -4.62
N LYS A 9 1.85 21.62 -3.64
CA LYS A 9 3.21 22.07 -3.88
C LYS A 9 3.95 20.91 -4.55
N LYS A 10 4.38 21.10 -5.80
CA LYS A 10 5.19 20.10 -6.50
C LYS A 10 6.57 20.09 -5.85
N GLU A 11 6.97 18.96 -5.29
CA GLU A 11 8.31 18.76 -4.74
C GLU A 11 9.18 18.03 -5.76
N ARG A 12 10.47 18.40 -5.82
CA ARG A 12 11.46 17.79 -6.70
C ARG A 12 12.30 16.81 -5.89
N LEU A 13 12.26 15.54 -6.28
CA LEU A 13 13.15 14.51 -5.78
C LEU A 13 14.33 14.34 -6.73
N SER A 14 15.53 14.22 -6.18
CA SER A 14 16.76 13.92 -6.92
C SER A 14 17.47 12.79 -6.21
N PHE A 15 17.77 11.73 -6.94
CA PHE A 15 18.45 10.53 -6.44
C PHE A 15 19.33 9.93 -7.53
N PHE A 16 20.30 9.13 -7.13
CA PHE A 16 21.17 8.42 -8.05
C PHE A 16 20.61 7.03 -8.34
N VAL A 17 20.78 6.58 -9.59
CA VAL A 17 20.41 5.23 -10.04
C VAL A 17 21.55 4.64 -10.83
N ASN A 18 21.62 3.32 -10.85
CA ASN A 18 22.58 2.60 -11.70
C ASN A 18 22.27 2.84 -13.18
N SER A 19 23.31 2.76 -14.02
CA SER A 19 23.21 2.91 -15.48
C SER A 19 22.13 2.00 -16.08
N ASP A 20 22.14 0.73 -15.69
CA ASP A 20 21.24 -0.28 -16.23
C ASP A 20 19.76 0.04 -15.96
N LEU A 21 19.48 0.62 -14.80
CA LEU A 21 18.13 1.05 -14.44
C LEU A 21 17.74 2.30 -15.23
N SER A 22 18.66 3.25 -15.39
CA SER A 22 18.44 4.44 -16.21
C SER A 22 18.13 4.07 -17.66
N ASP A 23 18.89 3.13 -18.24
CA ASP A 23 18.70 2.67 -19.61
C ASP A 23 17.35 2.00 -19.82
N LYS A 24 16.96 1.11 -18.90
CA LYS A 24 15.63 0.46 -18.93
C LYS A 24 14.50 1.49 -18.83
N VAL A 25 14.61 2.45 -17.92
CA VAL A 25 13.59 3.50 -17.75
C VAL A 25 13.51 4.38 -18.99
N ASN A 26 14.65 4.71 -19.62
CA ASN A 26 14.69 5.47 -20.86
C ASN A 26 14.08 4.70 -22.04
N GLN A 27 14.30 3.39 -22.14
CA GLN A 27 13.65 2.55 -23.16
C GLN A 27 12.13 2.53 -22.99
N ILE A 28 11.65 2.35 -21.75
CA ILE A 28 10.22 2.38 -21.42
C ILE A 28 9.63 3.77 -21.74
N SER A 29 10.33 4.84 -21.38
CA SER A 29 9.95 6.22 -21.69
C SER A 29 9.73 6.42 -23.19
N LYS A 30 10.67 5.96 -24.03
CA LYS A 30 10.56 6.02 -25.49
C LYS A 30 9.37 5.22 -26.02
N HIS A 31 9.17 4.00 -25.52
CA HIS A 31 8.10 3.11 -25.99
C HIS A 31 6.71 3.61 -25.60
N THR A 32 6.56 4.09 -24.37
CA THR A 32 5.27 4.51 -23.80
C THR A 32 4.96 5.99 -24.02
N LYS A 33 5.89 6.75 -24.61
CA LYS A 33 5.83 8.22 -24.75
C LYS A 33 5.60 8.95 -23.41
N SER A 34 5.96 8.33 -22.31
CA SER A 34 5.84 8.88 -20.95
C SER A 34 7.18 9.45 -20.50
N THR A 35 7.16 10.51 -19.70
CA THR A 35 8.38 11.06 -19.09
C THR A 35 8.92 10.15 -17.98
N VAL A 36 10.23 10.22 -17.74
CA VAL A 36 10.88 9.51 -16.62
C VAL A 36 10.21 9.83 -15.28
N SER A 37 9.80 11.08 -15.07
CA SER A 37 9.11 11.52 -13.85
C SER A 37 7.73 10.87 -13.68
N GLU A 38 6.99 10.64 -14.76
CA GLU A 38 5.69 9.95 -14.72
C GLU A 38 5.87 8.46 -14.42
N ILE A 39 6.89 7.84 -15.01
CA ILE A 39 7.26 6.45 -14.75
C ILE A 39 7.66 6.29 -13.28
N ALA A 40 8.54 7.16 -12.79
CA ALA A 40 8.98 7.17 -11.39
C ALA A 40 7.79 7.36 -10.44
N ARG A 41 6.87 8.28 -10.74
CA ARG A 41 5.66 8.49 -9.94
C ARG A 41 4.81 7.22 -9.86
N LYS A 42 4.55 6.56 -11.00
CA LYS A 42 3.76 5.33 -11.02
C LYS A 42 4.45 4.20 -10.24
N ALA A 43 5.76 4.06 -10.39
CA ALA A 43 6.53 3.05 -9.67
C ALA A 43 6.51 3.30 -8.16
N LEU A 44 6.70 4.54 -7.72
CA LEU A 44 6.65 4.91 -6.30
C LEU A 44 5.28 4.68 -5.69
N LEU A 45 4.20 5.10 -6.38
CA LEU A 45 2.83 4.84 -5.92
C LEU A 45 2.57 3.35 -5.78
N LYS A 46 2.93 2.56 -6.80
CA LYS A 46 2.75 1.11 -6.76
C LYS A 46 3.50 0.47 -5.57
N TYR A 47 4.74 0.90 -5.32
CA TYR A 47 5.52 0.39 -4.20
C TYR A 47 4.91 0.79 -2.84
N ILE A 48 4.39 2.01 -2.71
CA ILE A 48 3.67 2.44 -1.50
C ILE A 48 2.42 1.57 -1.29
N ASP A 49 1.62 1.37 -2.34
CA ASP A 49 0.41 0.55 -2.29
C ASP A 49 0.74 -0.90 -1.88
N GLU A 50 1.84 -1.46 -2.37
CA GLU A 50 2.32 -2.80 -1.99
C GLU A 50 2.65 -2.87 -0.49
N ILE A 51 3.38 -1.88 0.05
CA ILE A 51 3.72 -1.81 1.48
C ILE A 51 2.47 -1.61 2.35
N GLU A 52 1.54 -0.75 1.95
CA GLU A 52 0.29 -0.54 2.67
C GLU A 52 -0.57 -1.80 2.68
N LYS A 53 -0.62 -2.52 1.56
CA LYS A 53 -1.32 -3.80 1.47
C LYS A 53 -0.71 -4.84 2.41
N GLU A 54 0.62 -4.99 2.42
CA GLU A 54 1.30 -5.91 3.35
C GLU A 54 1.02 -5.55 4.82
N LYS A 55 0.95 -4.25 5.14
CA LYS A 55 0.62 -3.79 6.48
C LYS A 55 -0.81 -4.16 6.86
N ILE A 56 -1.77 -3.92 5.99
CA ILE A 56 -3.19 -4.26 6.22
C ILE A 56 -3.36 -5.77 6.38
N GLU A 57 -2.66 -6.58 5.56
CA GLU A 57 -2.70 -8.04 5.66
C GLU A 57 -2.15 -8.53 7.01
N LYS A 58 -1.06 -7.93 7.51
CA LYS A 58 -0.53 -8.24 8.85
C LYS A 58 -1.48 -7.82 9.97
N GLU A 59 -2.05 -6.62 9.90
CA GLU A 59 -3.03 -6.15 10.89
C GLU A 59 -4.29 -7.03 10.91
N LEU A 60 -4.74 -7.50 9.74
CA LEU A 60 -5.81 -8.49 9.64
C LEU A 60 -5.41 -9.81 10.28
N GLU A 61 -4.24 -10.36 9.97
CA GLU A 61 -3.76 -11.62 10.55
C GLU A 61 -3.64 -11.54 12.08
N GLU A 62 -3.10 -10.44 12.59
CA GLU A 62 -2.98 -10.16 14.02
C GLU A 62 -4.36 -9.97 14.67
N GLY A 63 -5.28 -9.26 14.03
CA GLY A 63 -6.65 -9.09 14.48
C GLY A 63 -7.43 -10.40 14.51
N TYR A 64 -7.26 -11.25 13.48
CA TYR A 64 -7.85 -12.60 13.45
C TYR A 64 -7.27 -13.51 14.53
N LYS A 65 -5.95 -13.45 14.77
CA LYS A 65 -5.30 -14.20 15.85
C LYS A 65 -5.75 -13.73 17.24
N ALA A 66 -5.83 -12.43 17.46
CA ALA A 66 -6.32 -11.87 18.72
C ALA A 66 -7.79 -12.21 18.98
N ASN A 67 -8.61 -12.20 17.93
CA ASN A 67 -10.00 -12.60 18.01
C ASN A 67 -10.20 -14.12 18.07
N TYR A 68 -9.23 -14.93 17.66
CA TYR A 68 -9.34 -16.39 17.74
C TYR A 68 -9.55 -16.84 19.18
N ASP A 69 -8.76 -16.33 20.14
CA ASP A 69 -8.94 -16.67 21.55
C ASP A 69 -10.29 -16.19 22.10
N TYR A 70 -10.77 -15.02 21.65
CA TYR A 70 -12.08 -14.49 22.01
C TYR A 70 -13.23 -15.36 21.46
N TYR A 71 -13.14 -15.78 20.20
CA TYR A 71 -14.14 -16.64 19.55
C TYR A 71 -14.08 -18.07 20.04
N LEU A 72 -12.90 -18.61 20.39
CA LEU A 72 -12.74 -19.94 20.96
C LEU A 72 -13.43 -20.03 22.32
N LYS A 73 -13.20 -19.04 23.18
CA LYS A 73 -13.84 -18.93 24.50
C LYS A 73 -15.34 -18.73 24.38
N SER A 74 -15.77 -17.86 23.45
CA SER A 74 -17.19 -17.68 23.16
C SER A 74 -17.85 -18.95 22.63
N GLN A 75 -17.18 -19.75 21.78
CA GLN A 75 -17.73 -21.04 21.35
C GLN A 75 -17.86 -22.05 22.50
N GLU A 76 -16.91 -22.09 23.42
CA GLU A 76 -17.00 -22.94 24.62
C GLU A 76 -18.15 -22.51 25.54
N ASP A 77 -18.33 -21.20 25.76
CA ASP A 77 -19.42 -20.66 26.58
C ASP A 77 -20.80 -20.96 25.98
N TRP A 78 -20.93 -20.91 24.64
CA TRP A 78 -22.19 -21.22 23.93
C TRP A 78 -22.45 -22.72 23.76
N LYS A 79 -21.42 -23.58 23.90
CA LYS A 79 -21.55 -25.04 23.84
C LYS A 79 -22.43 -25.63 24.95
N TYR A 80 -22.66 -24.84 26.01
CA TYR A 80 -23.53 -25.19 27.13
C TYR A 80 -24.91 -24.52 27.06
N ALA A 81 -25.12 -23.54 26.16
CA ALA A 81 -26.39 -22.84 26.02
C ALA A 81 -27.45 -23.63 25.21
N ASP A 82 -27.02 -24.60 24.41
CA ASP A 82 -27.90 -25.45 23.57
C ASP A 82 -28.33 -26.76 24.28
N LYS A 83 -28.12 -26.85 25.61
CA LYS A 83 -28.40 -28.04 26.44
C LYS A 83 -29.45 -27.79 27.54
N GLU A 84 -30.17 -26.67 27.49
CA GLU A 84 -31.36 -26.40 28.32
C GLU A 84 -32.62 -26.38 27.45
#